data_AF-A0A0A0I7Q6-F1
#
_entry.id   AF-A0A0A0I7Q6-F1
#
_cell.length_a   1.000
_cell.length_b   1.000
_cell.length_c   1.000
_cell.angle_alpha   90.00
_cell.angle_beta   90.00
_cell.angle_gamma   90.00
#
_symmetry.space_group_name_H-M   'P 1'
#
loop_
_entity.id
_entity.type
_entity.pdbx_description
1 polymer ?
#
loop_
_entity_poly.entity_id
_entity_poly.type
_entity_poly.pdbx_seq_one_letter_code
_entity_poly.pdbx_strand_id
1 'polypeptide(L)'
;VNICSLKSDTNYISERNGHKLYPKPLNEPYTLYTGTSCACAYISGLCALLYETNPTLTYKDIISLLKMSCDLLDMPKTIQGCGTVDLHKLFPNK
;
A
#
# COMPACT_ATOMS: atom_id res chain seq x y z
N VAL A 1 -3.88 8.25 0.71
CA VAL A 1 -2.48 7.83 0.44
C VAL A 1 -2.27 7.90 -1.05
N ASN A 2 -1.25 8.64 -1.49
CA ASN A 2 -0.85 8.70 -2.89
C ASN A 2 0.28 7.71 -3.09
N ILE A 3 0.01 6.59 -3.75
CA ILE A 3 1.05 5.59 -4.06
C ILE A 3 1.46 5.77 -5.51
N CYS A 4 2.76 5.96 -5.73
CA CYS A 4 3.36 5.87 -7.05
C CYS A 4 3.68 4.39 -7.33
N SER A 5 3.18 3.86 -8.45
CA SER A 5 3.44 2.49 -8.86
C SER A 5 3.77 2.42 -10.35
N LEU A 6 4.26 1.26 -10.79
CA LEU A 6 4.47 0.97 -12.20
C LEU A 6 3.13 0.93 -12.94
N LYS A 7 3.09 1.59 -14.09
CA LYS A 7 1.98 1.51 -15.03
C LYS A 7 2.11 0.21 -15.82
N SER A 8 0.98 -0.33 -16.29
CA SER A 8 0.94 -1.50 -17.17
C SER A 8 0.12 -1.16 -18.41
N ASP A 9 0.48 -1.72 -19.56
CA ASP A 9 -0.34 -1.62 -20.76
C ASP A 9 -1.51 -2.60 -20.66
N THR A 10 -2.70 -2.09 -20.35
CA THR A 10 -3.92 -2.89 -20.23
C THR A 10 -4.45 -3.37 -21.58
N ASN A 11 -3.90 -2.89 -22.69
CA ASN A 11 -4.26 -3.27 -24.05
C ASN A 11 -3.20 -4.16 -24.72
N TYR A 12 -2.16 -4.57 -23.98
CA TYR A 12 -1.11 -5.41 -24.53
C TYR A 12 -1.65 -6.79 -24.92
N ILE A 13 -1.32 -7.20 -26.15
CA ILE A 13 -1.64 -8.52 -26.69
C ILE A 13 -0.33 -9.24 -26.98
N SER A 14 -0.13 -10.41 -26.37
CA SER A 14 1.12 -11.18 -26.46
C SER A 14 1.27 -12.00 -27.75
N GLU A 15 0.17 -12.24 -28.47
CA GLU A 15 0.17 -13.03 -29.71
C GLU A 15 -0.88 -12.53 -30.69
N ARG A 16 -0.52 -12.45 -31.98
CA ARG A 16 -1.47 -12.14 -33.06
C ARG A 16 -1.15 -12.98 -34.28
N ASN A 17 -2.17 -13.67 -34.82
CA ASN A 17 -2.06 -14.52 -36.00
C ASN A 17 -0.94 -15.60 -35.89
N GLY A 18 -0.76 -16.22 -34.72
CA GLY A 18 0.27 -17.25 -34.50
C GLY A 18 1.69 -16.71 -34.27
N HIS A 19 1.87 -15.38 -34.25
CA HIS A 19 3.16 -14.75 -33.99
C HIS A 19 3.20 -14.10 -32.61
N LYS A 20 4.28 -14.37 -31.85
CA LYS A 20 4.55 -13.71 -30.56
C LYS A 20 4.88 -12.24 -30.79
N LEU A 21 4.23 -11.38 -30.02
CA LEU A 21 4.51 -9.95 -29.94
C LEU A 21 5.27 -9.70 -28.63
N TYR A 22 6.21 -8.76 -28.65
CA TYR A 22 6.93 -8.32 -27.45
C TYR A 22 6.37 -6.98 -26.99
N PRO A 23 6.33 -6.74 -25.66
CA PRO A 23 5.80 -5.49 -25.13
C PRO A 23 6.70 -4.33 -25.54
N LYS A 24 6.07 -3.21 -25.92
CA LYS A 24 6.79 -1.96 -26.15
C LYS A 24 7.08 -1.29 -24.80
N PRO A 25 8.17 -0.51 -24.70
CA PRO A 25 8.37 0.32 -23.51
C PRO A 25 7.20 1.29 -23.35
N LEU A 26 6.76 1.47 -22.10
CA LEU A 26 5.73 2.44 -21.77
C LEU A 26 6.31 3.85 -21.88
N ASN A 27 5.58 4.75 -22.55
CA ASN A 27 5.94 6.17 -22.60
C ASN A 27 5.93 6.80 -21.20
N GLU A 28 4.99 6.36 -20.36
CA GLU A 28 4.85 6.76 -18.96
C GLU A 28 4.94 5.51 -18.08
N PRO A 29 6.12 5.17 -17.54
CA PRO A 29 6.31 3.94 -16.78
C PRO A 29 5.70 3.99 -15.38
N TYR A 30 5.38 5.19 -14.86
CA TYR A 30 4.83 5.39 -13.52
C TYR A 30 3.46 6.05 -13.59
N THR A 31 2.66 5.79 -12.57
CA THR A 31 1.34 6.39 -12.41
C THR A 31 1.01 6.56 -10.94
N LEU A 32 0.19 7.57 -10.66
CA LEU A 32 -0.37 7.81 -9.34
C LEU A 32 -1.78 7.21 -9.30
N TYR A 33 -2.06 6.39 -8.30
CA TYR A 33 -3.41 5.86 -8.07
C TYR A 33 -3.93 6.24 -6.69
N THR A 34 -5.25 6.39 -6.61
CA THR A 34 -5.99 6.63 -5.37
C THR A 34 -7.07 5.56 -5.21
N GLY A 35 -7.30 5.08 -4.00
CA GLY A 35 -8.37 4.14 -3.71
C GLY A 35 -8.11 3.31 -2.46
N THR A 36 -9.12 2.55 -2.04
CA THR A 36 -9.03 1.67 -0.87
C THR A 36 -8.00 0.56 -1.07
N SER A 37 -7.82 0.05 -2.29
CA SER A 37 -6.77 -0.91 -2.62
C SER A 37 -5.36 -0.35 -2.37
N CYS A 38 -5.14 0.94 -2.65
CA CYS A 38 -3.86 1.60 -2.35
C CYS A 38 -3.68 1.71 -0.83
N ALA A 39 -4.71 2.09 -0.08
CA ALA A 39 -4.65 2.12 1.38
C ALA A 39 -4.35 0.73 1.98
N CYS A 40 -4.95 -0.34 1.45
CA CYS A 40 -4.66 -1.70 1.86
C CYS A 40 -3.20 -2.10 1.62
N ALA A 41 -2.68 -1.84 0.41
CA ALA A 41 -1.28 -2.11 0.08
C ALA A 41 -0.31 -1.35 1.01
N TYR A 42 -0.61 -0.09 1.32
CA TYR A 42 0.16 0.70 2.27
C TYR A 42 0.22 0.06 3.67
N ILE A 43 -0.92 -0.31 4.25
CA ILE A 43 -0.97 -0.94 5.57
C ILE A 43 -0.26 -2.30 5.58
N SER A 44 -0.43 -3.11 4.52
CA SER A 44 0.29 -4.38 4.38
C SER A 44 1.81 -4.21 4.40
N GLY A 45 2.32 -3.15 3.76
CA GLY A 45 3.74 -2.79 3.81
C GLY A 45 4.21 -2.45 5.23
N LEU A 46 3.40 -1.69 5.99
CA LEU A 46 3.73 -1.38 7.39
C LEU A 46 3.75 -2.64 8.26
N CYS A 47 2.80 -3.56 8.07
CA CYS A 47 2.80 -4.85 8.75
C CYS A 47 4.07 -5.66 8.43
N ALA A 48 4.49 -5.68 7.17
CA ALA A 48 5.73 -6.35 6.76
C ALA A 48 6.96 -5.76 7.46
N LEU A 49 7.08 -4.42 7.51
CA LEU A 49 8.17 -3.73 8.20
C LEU A 49 8.19 -3.98 9.72
N LEU A 50 7.02 -4.00 10.36
CA LEU A 50 6.91 -4.35 11.78
C LEU A 50 7.39 -5.78 12.03
N TYR A 51 6.97 -6.71 11.17
CA TYR A 51 7.34 -8.12 11.30
C TYR A 51 8.82 -8.37 10.98
N GLU A 52 9.39 -7.64 10.02
CA GLU A 52 10.83 -7.64 9.75
C GLU A 52 11.63 -7.16 10.97
N THR A 53 11.15 -6.10 11.62
CA THR A 53 11.81 -5.51 12.81
C THR A 53 11.76 -6.45 14.00
N ASN A 54 10.63 -7.13 14.22
CA ASN A 54 10.47 -8.11 15.28
C ASN A 54 9.56 -9.28 14.84
N PRO A 55 10.15 -10.42 14.41
CA PRO A 55 9.38 -11.59 13.97
C PRO A 55 8.59 -12.29 15.09
N THR A 56 8.81 -11.94 16.36
CA THR A 56 8.04 -12.52 17.49
C THR A 56 6.71 -11.81 17.73
N LEU A 57 6.43 -10.70 17.03
CA LEU A 57 5.17 -9.98 17.15
C LEU A 57 4.00 -10.88 16.75
N THR A 58 3.01 -10.97 17.62
CA THR A 58 1.75 -11.64 17.28
C THR A 58 0.86 -10.72 16.45
N TYR A 59 -0.12 -11.31 15.78
CA TYR A 59 -1.19 -10.56 15.11
C TYR A 59 -1.84 -9.50 16.02
N LYS A 60 -2.06 -9.82 17.30
CA LYS A 60 -2.67 -8.89 18.26
C LYS A 60 -1.75 -7.71 18.56
N ASP A 61 -0.45 -7.95 18.63
CA ASP A 61 0.54 -6.90 18.88
C ASP A 61 0.59 -5.93 17.70
N ILE A 62 0.65 -6.46 16.47
CA ILE A 62 0.66 -5.64 15.23
C ILE A 62 -0.59 -4.75 15.16
N ILE A 63 -1.78 -5.32 15.40
CA ILE A 63 -3.02 -4.52 15.41
C ILE A 63 -3.00 -3.44 16.50
N SER A 64 -2.51 -3.78 17.69
CA SER A 64 -2.47 -2.84 18.81
C SER A 64 -1.53 -1.68 18.51
N LEU A 65 -0.34 -1.96 17.98
CA LEU A 65 0.63 -0.96 17.55
C LEU A 65 0.06 -0.03 16.48
N LEU A 66 -0.59 -0.59 15.45
CA LEU A 66 -1.22 0.20 14.39
C LEU A 66 -2.31 1.12 14.95
N LYS A 67 -3.21 0.59 15.78
CA LYS A 67 -4.32 1.38 16.37
C LYS A 67 -3.82 2.50 17.28
N MET A 68 -2.80 2.23 18.09
CA MET A 68 -2.20 3.22 19.00
C MET A 68 -1.43 4.31 18.25
N SER A 69 -1.00 4.02 17.02
CA SER A 69 -0.25 4.96 16.17
C SER A 69 -1.14 5.74 15.20
N CYS A 70 -2.47 5.63 15.28
CA CYS A 70 -3.37 6.38 14.42
C CYS A 70 -3.75 7.75 15.00
N ASP A 71 -3.91 8.72 14.11
CA ASP A 71 -4.52 10.01 14.37
C ASP A 71 -5.93 10.11 13.79
N LEU A 72 -6.84 10.66 14.60
CA LEU A 72 -8.19 10.93 14.15
C LEU A 72 -8.19 12.10 13.17
N LEU A 73 -8.91 11.90 12.08
CA LEU A 73 -9.19 12.93 11.08
C LEU A 73 -10.45 13.72 11.48
N ASP A 74 -10.61 14.91 10.91
CA ASP A 74 -11.83 15.73 11.04
C ASP A 74 -12.99 15.16 10.21
N MET A 75 -13.49 13.99 10.63
CA MET A 75 -14.56 13.24 9.96
C MET A 75 -15.24 12.24 10.92
N PRO A 76 -16.44 11.71 10.58
CA PRO A 76 -17.13 10.77 11.47
C PRO A 76 -16.35 9.48 11.72
N LYS A 77 -16.32 9.03 13.00
CA LYS A 77 -15.65 7.78 13.42
C LYS A 77 -16.12 6.53 12.67
N THR A 78 -17.38 6.51 12.23
CA THR A 78 -17.96 5.40 11.46
C THR A 78 -17.28 5.18 10.10
N ILE A 79 -16.65 6.23 9.54
CA ILE A 79 -16.01 6.18 8.22
C ILE A 79 -14.50 6.02 8.37
N GLN A 80 -13.87 6.72 9.33
CA GLN A 80 -12.42 6.69 9.50
C GLN A 80 -11.89 5.51 10.36
N GLY A 81 -12.76 4.85 11.12
CA GLY A 81 -12.36 3.81 12.06
C GLY A 81 -11.41 4.36 13.13
N CYS A 82 -10.18 3.83 13.18
CA CYS A 82 -9.15 4.28 14.11
C CYS A 82 -8.40 5.54 13.64
N GLY A 83 -8.67 6.04 12.42
CA GLY A 83 -7.96 7.18 11.83
C GLY A 83 -6.79 6.75 10.93
N THR A 84 -5.87 7.68 10.67
CA THR A 84 -4.71 7.46 9.79
C THR A 84 -3.45 7.18 10.59
N VAL A 85 -2.69 6.16 10.18
CA VAL A 85 -1.42 5.79 10.83
C VAL A 85 -0.38 6.90 10.68
N ASP A 86 0.18 7.33 11.80
CA ASP A 86 1.36 8.20 11.91
C ASP A 86 2.62 7.32 12.00
N LEU A 87 3.52 7.48 11.03
CA LEU A 87 4.76 6.71 10.96
C LEU A 87 5.75 7.04 12.06
N HIS A 88 5.73 8.27 12.59
CA HIS A 88 6.60 8.66 13.70
C HIS A 88 6.18 8.01 15.01
N LYS A 89 4.87 7.77 15.20
CA LYS A 89 4.35 7.01 16.35
C LYS A 89 4.60 5.52 16.19
N LEU A 90 4.47 5.01 14.97
CA LEU A 90 4.64 3.57 14.70
C LEU A 90 6.11 3.13 14.73
N PHE A 91 7.02 3.98 14.25
CA PHE A 91 8.46 3.73 14.20
C PHE A 91 9.26 4.89 14.82
N PRO A 92 9.19 5.09 16.14
CA PRO A 92 9.77 6.26 16.83
C PRO A 92 11.30 6.33 16.81
N ASN A 93 11.98 5.24 16.43
CA ASN A 93 13.44 5.13 16.43
C ASN A 93 14.06 5.18 15.02
N LYS A 94 13.33 5.72 14.03
CA LYS A 94 13.82 5.95 12.66
C LYS A 94 13.63 7.40 12.23
#